data_AF-A0A2V7FLB5-F1
#
_entry.id   AF-A0A2V7FLB5-F1
#
_cell.length_a   1.000
_cell.length_b   1.000
_cell.length_c   1.000
_cell.angle_alpha   90.00
_cell.angle_beta   90.00
_cell.angle_gamma   90.00
#
_symmetry.space_group_name_H-M   'P 1'
#
loop_
_entity.id
_entity.type
_entity.pdbx_description
1 polymer ?
#
loop_
_entity_poly.entity_id
_entity_poly.type
_entity_poly.pdbx_seq_one_letter_code
_entity_poly.pdbx_strand_id
1 'polypeptide(L)'
;MGRTPKEVQLAVRGRTVTVARTLVELRDTPPSEWAVVHPTGGRESYMVCPGCRHRAQLPDRHVDTTRCPRCNAAFAIAWGGVPAPLSLAAQ
;
A
#
# COMPACT_ATOMS: atom_id res chain seq x y z
N MET A 1 7.72 -20.13 -24.66
CA MET A 1 6.70 -19.67 -23.68
C MET A 1 7.37 -19.54 -22.32
N GLY A 2 7.69 -18.32 -21.88
CA GLY A 2 8.40 -18.09 -20.61
C GLY A 2 7.46 -18.20 -19.40
N ARG A 3 7.85 -18.94 -18.36
CA ARG A 3 7.09 -19.02 -17.11
C ARG A 3 7.21 -17.70 -16.36
N THR A 4 6.09 -17.05 -16.05
CA THR A 4 6.10 -15.93 -15.10
C THR A 4 6.50 -16.45 -13.71
N PRO A 5 7.41 -15.77 -12.99
CA PRO A 5 7.78 -16.17 -11.64
C PRO A 5 6.57 -16.16 -10.70
N LYS A 6 6.44 -17.19 -9.86
CA LYS A 6 5.36 -17.30 -8.85
C LYS A 6 5.63 -16.47 -7.59
N GLU A 7 6.89 -16.13 -7.35
CA GLU A 7 7.35 -15.41 -6.15
C GLU A 7 8.22 -14.22 -6.52
N VAL A 8 8.30 -13.25 -5.61
CA VAL A 8 9.12 -12.04 -5.70
C VAL A 8 9.84 -11.85 -4.36
N GLN A 9 11.12 -11.47 -4.42
CA GLN A 9 11.89 -11.07 -3.25
C GLN A 9 11.86 -9.54 -3.09
N LEU A 10 11.48 -9.07 -1.91
CA LEU A 10 11.42 -7.66 -1.54
C LEU A 10 12.45 -7.37 -0.46
N ALA A 11 13.25 -6.33 -0.63
CA ALA A 11 14.10 -5.81 0.42
C ALA A 11 13.32 -4.84 1.31
N VAL A 12 12.95 -5.27 2.51
CA VAL A 12 12.18 -4.48 3.49
C VAL A 12 13.03 -4.21 4.72
N ARG A 13 13.41 -2.94 4.93
CA ARG A 13 14.26 -2.52 6.08
C ARG A 13 15.52 -3.38 6.23
N GLY A 14 16.21 -3.66 5.12
CA GLY A 14 17.44 -4.47 5.11
C GLY A 14 17.23 -5.99 5.21
N ARG A 15 15.97 -6.46 5.26
CA ARG A 15 15.65 -7.89 5.26
C ARG A 15 15.03 -8.31 3.93
N THR A 16 15.45 -9.45 3.39
CA THR A 16 14.81 -10.05 2.22
C THR A 16 13.54 -10.78 2.66
N VAL A 17 12.42 -10.44 2.04
CA VAL A 17 11.10 -11.04 2.26
C VAL A 17 10.60 -11.61 0.95
N THR A 18 10.29 -12.90 0.92
CA THR A 18 9.67 -13.54 -0.25
C THR A 18 8.16 -13.45 -0.15
N VAL A 19 7.49 -13.01 -1.22
CA VAL A 19 6.03 -12.90 -1.32
C VAL A 19 5.53 -13.49 -2.64
N ALA A 20 4.26 -13.88 -2.68
CA ALA A 20 3.63 -14.30 -3.93
C ALA A 20 3.59 -13.15 -4.95
N ARG A 21 3.88 -13.44 -6.22
CA ARG A 21 3.90 -12.45 -7.31
C ARG A 21 2.54 -11.75 -7.48
N THR A 22 1.44 -12.41 -7.12
CA THR A 22 0.08 -11.88 -7.16
C THR A 22 -0.20 -10.78 -6.14
N LEU A 23 0.63 -10.65 -5.10
CA LEU A 23 0.51 -9.63 -4.06
C LEU A 23 1.33 -8.36 -4.36
N VAL A 24 2.09 -8.35 -5.46
CA VAL A 24 2.99 -7.25 -5.82
C VAL A 24 2.57 -6.66 -7.15
N GLU A 25 2.29 -5.36 -7.15
CA GLU A 25 2.17 -4.56 -8.36
C GLU A 25 3.48 -3.79 -8.57
N LEU A 26 4.05 -3.89 -9.78
CA LEU A 26 5.16 -3.04 -10.20
C LEU A 26 4.56 -1.92 -11.04
N ARG A 27 4.81 -0.68 -10.64
CA ARG A 27 4.30 0.52 -11.30
C ARG A 27 5.46 1.38 -11.77
N ASP A 28 5.42 1.83 -13.01
CA ASP A 28 6.41 2.77 -13.55
C ASP A 28 6.25 4.17 -12.93
N THR A 29 5.00 4.58 -12.65
CA THR A 29 4.71 5.83 -11.97
C THR A 29 4.54 5.59 -10.46
N PRO A 30 5.29 6.29 -9.59
CA PRO A 30 5.09 6.16 -8.16
C PRO A 30 3.67 6.61 -7.75
N PRO A 31 3.10 6.04 -6.67
CA PRO A 31 1.82 6.49 -6.16
C PRO A 31 1.85 7.99 -5.83
N SER A 32 0.80 8.72 -6.21
CA SER A 32 0.61 10.15 -5.93
C SER A 32 -0.41 10.43 -4.82
N GLU A 33 -0.92 9.37 -4.20
CA GLU A 33 -1.98 9.42 -3.18
C GLU A 33 -1.49 8.77 -1.88
N TRP A 34 -2.13 9.11 -0.75
CA TRP A 34 -1.94 8.39 0.50
C TRP A 34 -2.41 6.95 0.36
N ALA A 35 -1.51 6.00 0.61
CA ALA A 35 -1.89 4.59 0.68
C ALA A 35 -2.46 4.27 2.07
N VAL A 36 -3.67 3.72 2.12
CA VAL A 36 -4.31 3.26 3.36
C VAL A 36 -3.91 1.81 3.63
N VAL A 37 -3.45 1.53 4.86
CA VAL A 37 -3.03 0.20 5.29
C VAL A 37 -3.91 -0.29 6.43
N HIS A 38 -4.51 -1.46 6.24
CA HIS A 38 -5.29 -2.19 7.23
C HIS A 38 -4.50 -3.42 7.70
N PRO A 39 -3.67 -3.28 8.76
CA PRO A 39 -2.84 -4.39 9.23
C PRO A 39 -3.68 -5.50 9.86
N THR A 40 -3.20 -6.74 9.79
CA THR A 40 -3.79 -7.88 10.48
C THR A 40 -3.45 -7.86 11.99
N GLY A 41 -4.23 -8.59 12.79
CA GLY A 41 -3.92 -8.80 14.22
C GLY A 41 -4.30 -7.64 15.14
N GLY A 42 -5.37 -6.91 14.84
CA GLY A 42 -5.93 -5.88 15.73
C GLY A 42 -5.10 -4.58 15.85
N ARG A 43 -4.15 -4.37 14.95
CA ARG A 43 -3.35 -3.14 14.90
C ARG A 43 -4.17 -2.04 14.21
N GLU A 44 -3.97 -0.80 14.62
CA GLU A 44 -4.70 0.34 14.04
C GLU A 44 -4.30 0.58 12.58
N SER A 45 -5.30 0.93 11.76
CA SER A 45 -5.11 1.36 10.38
C SER A 45 -4.34 2.67 10.31
N TYR A 46 -3.51 2.82 9.29
CA TYR A 46 -2.70 4.02 9.09
C TYR A 46 -2.55 4.33 7.60
N MET A 47 -2.06 5.53 7.31
CA MET A 47 -1.78 5.97 5.95
C MET A 47 -0.28 6.18 5.72
N VAL A 48 0.18 5.99 4.49
CA VAL A 48 1.59 6.16 4.07
C VAL A 48 1.70 7.28 3.06
N CYS A 49 2.55 8.26 3.35
CA CYS A 49 2.76 9.43 2.50
C CYS A 49 3.47 9.02 1.19
N PRO A 50 2.95 9.40 0.01
CA PRO A 50 3.60 9.09 -1.27
C PRO A 50 4.95 9.81 -1.42
N GLY A 51 5.08 11.03 -0.92
CA GLY A 51 6.29 11.84 -1.07
C GLY A 51 7.46 11.41 -0.18
N CYS A 52 7.22 11.21 1.13
CA CYS A 52 8.30 10.97 2.10
C CYS A 52 8.19 9.63 2.86
N ARG A 53 7.20 8.79 2.53
CA ARG A 53 6.96 7.46 3.15
C ARG A 53 6.69 7.50 4.66
N HIS A 54 6.40 8.69 5.20
CA HIS A 54 5.97 8.84 6.60
C HIS A 54 4.64 8.14 6.83
N ARG A 55 4.51 7.45 7.96
CA ARG A 55 3.28 6.81 8.41
C ARG A 55 2.55 7.79 9.31
N ALA A 56 1.28 8.04 9.04
CA ALA A 56 0.42 8.87 9.86
C ALA A 56 -0.87 8.11 10.20
N GLN A 57 -1.51 8.50 11.30
CA GLN A 57 -2.78 7.91 11.72
C GLN A 57 -3.86 8.17 10.66
N LEU A 58 -4.75 7.19 10.48
CA LEU A 58 -5.91 7.37 9.61
C LEU A 58 -6.87 8.38 10.25
N PRO A 59 -7.38 9.39 9.51
CA PRO A 59 -8.33 10.35 10.06
C PRO A 59 -9.62 9.67 10.55
N ASP A 60 -10.17 10.14 11.68
CA ASP A 60 -11.44 9.63 12.23
C ASP A 60 -12.65 9.89 11.33
N ARG A 61 -12.55 10.89 10.46
CA ARG A 61 -13.60 11.26 9.48
C ARG A 61 -13.09 11.05 8.07
N HIS A 62 -14.01 10.67 7.18
CA HIS A 62 -13.71 10.59 5.76
C HIS A 62 -13.35 11.98 5.23
N VAL A 63 -12.16 12.11 4.65
CA VAL A 63 -11.65 13.35 4.02
C VAL A 63 -10.97 12.98 2.72
N ASP A 64 -11.17 13.78 1.67
CA ASP A 64 -10.63 13.46 0.35
C ASP A 64 -9.12 13.70 0.26
N THR A 65 -8.61 14.69 0.98
CA THR A 65 -7.21 15.13 0.94
C THR A 65 -6.68 15.47 2.32
N THR A 66 -5.37 15.29 2.53
CA THR A 66 -4.69 15.69 3.77
C THR A 66 -3.21 15.97 3.55
N ARG A 67 -2.64 16.82 4.42
CA ARG A 67 -1.21 17.20 4.39
C ARG A 67 -0.36 16.23 5.18
N CYS A 68 0.84 15.96 4.68
CA CYS A 68 1.83 15.18 5.42
C CYS A 68 2.45 16.04 6.52
N PRO A 69 2.46 15.60 7.79
CA PRO A 69 3.09 16.37 8.87
C PRO A 69 4.62 16.42 8.74
N ARG A 70 5.22 15.57 7.89
CA ARG A 70 6.68 15.51 7.70
C ARG A 70 7.17 16.34 6.50
N CYS A 71 6.54 16.22 5.33
CA CYS A 71 6.96 16.95 4.13
C CYS A 71 6.03 18.10 3.74
N ASN A 72 4.94 18.31 4.48
CA ASN A 72 3.94 19.37 4.30
C ASN A 72 3.17 19.39 2.95
N ALA A 73 3.49 18.50 2.03
CA ALA A 73 2.73 18.34 0.78
C ALA A 73 1.33 17.74 1.04
N ALA A 74 0.35 18.20 0.27
CA ALA A 74 -1.03 17.71 0.31
C ALA A 74 -1.25 16.65 -0.78
N PHE A 75 -1.93 15.56 -0.42
CA PHE A 75 -2.26 14.48 -1.36
C PHE A 75 -3.69 13.99 -1.10
N ALA A 76 -4.32 13.42 -2.13
CA ALA A 76 -5.59 12.70 -1.98
C ALA A 76 -5.39 11.39 -1.21
N ILE A 77 -6.44 10.89 -0.57
CA ILE A 77 -6.42 9.60 0.13
C ILE A 77 -7.06 8.53 -0.75
N ALA A 78 -6.32 7.45 -1.01
CA ALA A 78 -6.77 6.33 -1.82
C ALA A 78 -7.74 5.43 -1.04
N TRP A 79 -8.95 5.93 -0.74
CA TRP A 79 -10.01 5.18 -0.06
C TRP A 79 -10.50 3.98 -0.89
N GLY A 80 -10.53 4.13 -2.23
CA GLY A 80 -10.85 3.07 -3.19
C GLY A 80 -9.61 2.25 -3.51
N GLY A 81 -9.18 1.40 -2.56
CA GLY A 81 -7.95 0.63 -2.67
C GLY A 81 -7.80 -0.15 -3.99
N VAL A 82 -6.56 -0.49 -4.34
CA VAL A 82 -6.30 -1.58 -5.29
C VAL A 82 -7.15 -2.77 -4.85
N PRO A 83 -8.05 -3.31 -5.69
CA PRO A 83 -8.78 -4.51 -5.32
C PRO A 83 -7.75 -5.59 -5.00
N ALA A 84 -7.85 -6.20 -3.81
CA ALA A 84 -7.18 -7.46 -3.58
C ALA A 84 -7.59 -8.39 -4.73
N PRO A 85 -6.66 -9.12 -5.39
CA PRO A 85 -7.07 -10.08 -6.40
C PRO A 85 -8.11 -10.98 -5.74
N LEU A 86 -9.31 -11.02 -6.32
CA LEU A 86 -10.38 -11.91 -5.87
C LEU A 86 -9.81 -13.32 -5.86
N SER A 87 -9.41 -13.81 -4.69
CA SER A 87 -9.19 -15.23 -4.51
C SER A 87 -10.54 -15.86 -4.78
N LEU A 88 -10.63 -16.55 -5.92
CA LEU A 88 -11.72 -17.41 -6.31
C LEU A 88 -12.17 -18.22 -5.09
N ALA A 89 -13.24 -17.78 -4.44
CA ALA A 89 -14.01 -18.63 -3.55
C ALA A 89 -14.66 -19.67 -4.47
N ALA A 90 -14.03 -20.83 -4.54
CA ALA A 90 -14.65 -22.02 -5.09
C ALA A 90 -15.99 -22.23 -4.39
N GLN A 91 -17.05 -22.27 -5.19
CA GLN A 91 -18.29 -22.99 -4.91
C GLN A 91 -18.51 -23.90 -6.12
#